data_AF-A0A6P0SDF3-F1
#
_entry.id   AF-A0A6P0SDF3-F1
#
_cell.length_a   1.000
_cell.length_b   1.000
_cell.length_c   1.000
_cell.angle_alpha   90.00
_cell.angle_beta   90.00
_cell.angle_gamma   90.00
#
_symmetry.space_group_name_H-M   'P 1'
#
loop_
_entity.id
_entity.type
_entity.pdbx_description
1 polymer ?
#
loop_
_entity_poly.entity_id
_entity_poly.type
_entity_poly.pdbx_seq_one_letter_code
_entity_poly.pdbx_strand_id
1 'polypeptide(L)'
;GKGGKLYKGFCSLTYDKCRRINHQIGHIVSKRIVEIAEQFNSVRVAWPTALAIVFENLKGWRPKGGKKRSNLRQRFHGWLKAKIRNFTEMKWTELGGKVVEVVAAYTSKLAYDGSGTVKRDSKNYTLATFPSAKRFNADLNGAYNIGARGVLKLVRRNDNEGRSSKRSRRPPRSWACLCDLWTLRSSRLA
;
A
#
# COMPACT_ATOMS: atom_id res chain seq x y z
N GLY A 1 30.72 14.97 -21.35
CA GLY A 1 31.84 14.66 -20.44
C GLY A 1 32.30 13.25 -20.74
N LYS A 2 33.59 13.06 -21.00
CA LYS A 2 34.18 11.74 -21.29
C LYS A 2 34.06 10.89 -20.03
N GLY A 3 33.08 9.98 -20.00
CA GLY A 3 32.87 9.06 -18.87
C GLY A 3 33.97 8.02 -18.84
N GLY A 4 35.02 8.27 -18.05
CA GLY A 4 36.08 7.30 -17.82
C GLY A 4 35.55 6.04 -17.15
N LYS A 5 36.19 4.89 -17.42
CA LYS A 5 35.88 3.61 -16.79
C LYS A 5 36.29 3.68 -15.32
N LEU A 6 35.34 3.58 -14.39
CA LEU A 6 35.65 3.52 -12.96
C LEU A 6 36.44 2.23 -12.66
N TYR A 7 37.41 2.32 -11.74
CA TYR A 7 38.17 1.15 -11.31
C TYR A 7 37.30 0.18 -10.48
N LYS A 8 37.64 -1.11 -10.53
CA LYS A 8 36.94 -2.15 -9.75
C LYS A 8 37.05 -1.83 -8.25
N GLY A 9 35.91 -1.66 -7.58
CA GLY A 9 35.86 -1.34 -6.15
C GLY A 9 35.73 0.15 -5.81
N PHE A 10 35.61 1.03 -6.80
CA PHE A 10 35.33 2.45 -6.57
C PHE A 10 34.13 2.65 -5.63
N CYS A 11 34.37 3.33 -4.50
CA CYS A 11 33.39 3.60 -3.44
C CYS A 11 32.69 2.36 -2.82
N SER A 12 33.25 1.15 -2.97
CA SER A 12 32.65 -0.11 -2.48
C SER A 12 32.25 -0.05 -1.00
N LEU A 13 33.14 0.43 -0.12
CA LEU A 13 32.86 0.59 1.32
C LEU A 13 31.67 1.51 1.61
N THR A 14 31.51 2.58 0.84
CA THR A 14 30.38 3.51 0.96
C THR A 14 29.08 2.83 0.54
N TYR A 15 29.08 2.13 -0.60
CA TYR A 15 27.92 1.35 -1.04
C TYR A 15 27.52 0.27 -0.03
N ASP A 16 28.50 -0.41 0.57
CA ASP A 16 28.27 -1.39 1.64
C ASP A 16 27.64 -0.75 2.88
N LYS A 17 28.13 0.43 3.29
CA LYS A 17 27.54 1.19 4.40
C LYS A 17 26.09 1.58 4.10
N CYS A 18 25.80 2.10 2.92
CA CYS A 18 24.44 2.42 2.48
C CYS A 18 23.55 1.17 2.47
N ARG A 19 24.06 0.02 2.00
CA ARG A 19 23.32 -1.25 2.01
C ARG A 19 22.96 -1.68 3.43
N ARG A 20 23.89 -1.57 4.39
CA ARG A 20 23.65 -1.88 5.81
C ARG A 20 22.62 -0.96 6.44
N ILE A 21 22.72 0.36 6.22
CA ILE A 21 21.74 1.33 6.71
C ILE A 21 20.34 1.02 6.17
N ASN A 22 20.23 0.78 4.85
CA ASN A 22 18.97 0.40 4.22
C ASN A 22 18.41 -0.93 4.76
N HIS A 23 19.30 -1.87 5.10
CA HIS A 23 18.91 -3.11 5.76
C HIS A 23 18.28 -2.84 7.13
N GLN A 24 18.95 -2.05 7.96
CA GLN A 24 18.49 -1.67 9.30
C GLN A 24 17.16 -0.92 9.25
N ILE A 25 17.03 0.09 8.38
CA ILE A 25 15.76 0.84 8.19
C ILE A 25 14.63 -0.13 7.82
N GLY A 26 14.88 -1.07 6.91
CA GLY A 26 13.91 -2.10 6.55
C GLY A 26 13.45 -2.92 7.76
N HIS A 27 14.37 -3.35 8.62
CA HIS A 27 14.02 -4.11 9.83
C HIS A 27 13.22 -3.27 10.83
N ILE A 28 13.63 -2.03 11.10
CA ILE A 28 12.95 -1.13 12.04
C ILE A 28 11.50 -0.89 11.58
N VAL A 29 11.30 -0.52 10.32
CA VAL A 29 9.95 -0.20 9.80
C VAL A 29 9.06 -1.45 9.81
N SER A 30 9.56 -2.58 9.31
CA SER A 30 8.79 -3.83 9.27
C SER A 30 8.47 -4.37 10.68
N LYS A 31 9.39 -4.26 11.64
CA LYS A 31 9.13 -4.61 13.03
C LYS A 31 8.00 -3.75 13.59
N ARG A 32 8.05 -2.43 13.38
CA ARG A 32 7.02 -1.51 13.88
C ARG A 32 5.64 -1.80 13.28
N ILE A 33 5.57 -2.16 12.00
CA ILE A 33 4.32 -2.58 11.36
C ILE A 33 3.73 -3.82 12.05
N VAL A 34 4.56 -4.83 12.32
CA VAL A 34 4.15 -6.06 13.00
C VAL A 34 3.71 -5.80 14.44
N GLU A 35 4.46 -5.01 15.21
CA GLU A 35 4.09 -4.63 16.58
C GLU A 35 2.71 -3.93 16.61
N ILE A 36 2.45 -3.01 15.67
CA ILE A 36 1.15 -2.35 15.57
C ILE A 36 0.05 -3.37 15.26
N ALA A 37 0.29 -4.29 14.32
CA ALA A 37 -0.69 -5.32 13.97
C ALA A 37 -0.99 -6.26 15.15
N GLU A 38 0.04 -6.66 15.90
CA GLU A 38 -0.09 -7.47 17.12
C GLU A 38 -0.86 -6.74 18.22
N GLN A 39 -0.60 -5.44 18.44
CA GLN A 39 -1.35 -4.61 19.38
C GLN A 39 -2.84 -4.52 19.02
N PHE A 40 -3.18 -4.41 17.73
CA PHE A 40 -4.57 -4.45 17.31
C PHE A 40 -5.22 -5.83 17.50
N ASN A 41 -4.43 -6.90 17.45
CA ASN A 41 -4.89 -8.27 17.68
C ASN A 41 -5.14 -8.55 19.15
N SER A 42 -4.27 -8.09 20.04
CA SER A 42 -4.39 -8.34 21.49
C SER A 42 -5.60 -7.62 22.11
N VAL A 43 -6.01 -6.48 21.56
CA VAL A 43 -7.18 -5.72 22.03
C VAL A 43 -8.51 -6.33 21.57
N ARG A 44 -8.54 -7.10 20.48
CA ARG A 44 -9.76 -7.69 19.90
C ARG A 44 -9.85 -9.20 20.21
N VAL A 45 -10.02 -9.53 21.48
CA VAL A 45 -10.09 -10.92 21.97
C VAL A 45 -11.38 -11.68 21.57
N ALA A 46 -12.38 -11.02 20.98
CA ALA A 46 -13.71 -11.63 20.73
C ALA A 46 -14.07 -11.91 19.26
N TRP A 47 -13.26 -11.48 18.29
CA TRP A 47 -13.47 -11.73 16.85
C TRP A 47 -12.15 -12.19 16.23
N PRO A 48 -12.14 -12.97 15.14
CA PRO A 48 -10.91 -13.49 14.57
C PRO A 48 -9.89 -12.38 14.40
N THR A 49 -8.77 -12.59 15.11
CA THR A 49 -7.47 -11.94 15.04
C THR A 49 -7.23 -11.34 13.65
N ALA A 50 -6.58 -10.18 13.49
CA ALA A 50 -6.18 -9.71 12.17
C ALA A 50 -5.24 -10.75 11.54
N LEU A 51 -5.82 -11.62 10.72
CA LEU A 51 -5.14 -12.72 10.05
C LEU A 51 -4.21 -12.20 8.95
N ALA A 52 -4.35 -10.93 8.56
CA ALA A 52 -3.66 -10.39 7.40
C ALA A 52 -3.19 -8.93 7.54
N ILE A 53 -1.95 -8.69 7.12
CA ILE A 53 -1.42 -7.36 6.80
C ILE A 53 -1.50 -7.18 5.28
N VAL A 54 -2.06 -6.07 4.83
CA VAL A 54 -2.32 -5.83 3.40
C VAL A 54 -1.38 -4.76 2.85
N PHE A 55 -0.63 -5.09 1.81
CA PHE A 55 0.18 -4.15 1.04
C PHE A 55 -0.42 -3.92 -0.34
N GLU A 56 -0.16 -2.75 -0.91
CA GLU A 56 -0.31 -2.55 -2.34
C GLU A 56 0.82 -3.24 -3.12
N ASN A 57 0.48 -3.87 -4.24
CA ASN A 57 1.44 -4.47 -5.15
C ASN A 57 2.09 -3.39 -6.01
N LEU A 58 3.31 -3.02 -5.66
CA LEU A 58 4.14 -2.05 -6.39
C LEU A 58 5.19 -2.72 -7.29
N LYS A 59 5.03 -4.02 -7.61
CA LYS A 59 5.88 -4.72 -8.57
C LYS A 59 5.78 -4.02 -9.93
N GLY A 60 6.93 -3.72 -10.54
CA GLY A 60 6.99 -2.98 -11.80
C GLY A 60 6.69 -1.48 -11.69
N TRP A 61 6.27 -0.96 -10.53
CA TRP A 61 6.10 0.48 -10.35
C TRP A 61 7.43 1.20 -10.47
N ARG A 62 7.46 2.23 -11.32
CA ARG A 62 8.58 3.15 -11.49
C ARG A 62 8.07 4.58 -11.36
N PRO A 63 8.86 5.49 -10.74
CA PRO A 63 8.46 6.89 -10.68
C PRO A 63 8.38 7.46 -12.09
N LYS A 64 7.26 8.11 -12.42
CA LYS A 64 7.23 9.01 -13.58
C LYS A 64 8.32 10.06 -13.33
N GLY A 65 9.24 10.21 -14.28
CA GLY A 65 10.40 11.09 -14.11
C GLY A 65 9.97 12.49 -13.67
N GLY A 66 10.75 13.12 -12.78
CA GLY A 66 10.52 14.52 -12.45
C GLY A 66 11.02 15.44 -13.55
N LYS A 67 10.97 16.76 -13.30
CA LYS A 67 11.53 17.78 -14.20
C LYS A 67 12.98 17.45 -14.60
N LYS A 68 13.43 17.94 -15.76
CA LYS A 68 14.83 17.82 -16.21
C LYS A 68 15.78 18.22 -15.07
N ARG A 69 16.78 17.38 -14.76
CA ARG A 69 17.74 17.52 -13.64
C ARG A 69 17.17 17.31 -12.22
N SER A 70 15.92 16.90 -12.06
CA SER A 70 15.40 16.54 -10.72
C SER A 70 16.02 15.25 -10.19
N ASN A 71 16.26 15.20 -8.88
CA ASN A 71 16.75 14.00 -8.18
C ASN A 71 15.64 12.99 -7.83
N LEU A 72 14.40 13.20 -8.33
CA LEU A 72 13.24 12.41 -7.93
C LEU A 72 13.43 10.91 -8.19
N ARG A 73 13.99 10.56 -9.36
CA ARG A 73 14.29 9.16 -9.70
C ARG A 73 15.32 8.55 -8.74
N GLN A 74 16.35 9.32 -8.37
CA GLN A 74 17.38 8.87 -7.43
C GLN A 74 16.79 8.65 -6.04
N ARG A 75 15.95 9.56 -5.55
CA ARG A 75 15.25 9.42 -4.26
C ARG A 75 14.39 8.16 -4.21
N PHE A 76 13.61 7.90 -5.27
CA PHE A 76 12.78 6.70 -5.34
C PHE A 76 13.56 5.40 -5.57
N HIS A 77 14.80 5.47 -6.09
CA HIS A 77 15.67 4.29 -6.19
C HIS A 77 16.05 3.76 -4.80
N GLY A 78 16.22 4.64 -3.82
CA GLY A 78 16.46 4.27 -2.43
C GLY A 78 15.23 3.82 -1.65
N TRP A 79 14.03 3.86 -2.24
CA TRP A 79 12.79 3.53 -1.53
C TRP A 79 12.67 2.01 -1.30
N LEU A 80 12.66 1.61 -0.02
CA LEU A 80 12.76 0.23 0.44
C LEU A 80 11.45 -0.57 0.39
N LYS A 81 10.50 -0.20 -0.47
CA LYS A 81 9.13 -0.77 -0.50
C LYS A 81 9.09 -2.31 -0.50
N ALA A 82 9.89 -2.95 -1.35
CA ALA A 82 9.95 -4.41 -1.46
C ALA A 82 10.61 -5.04 -0.23
N LYS A 83 11.68 -4.43 0.29
CA LYS A 83 12.38 -4.91 1.48
C LYS A 83 11.48 -4.83 2.72
N ILE A 84 10.75 -3.73 2.89
CA ILE A 84 9.79 -3.56 3.99
C ILE A 84 8.70 -4.62 3.91
N ARG A 85 8.10 -4.85 2.74
CA ARG A 85 7.08 -5.89 2.53
C ARG A 85 7.61 -7.28 2.88
N ASN A 86 8.77 -7.67 2.35
CA ASN A 86 9.36 -9.00 2.60
C ASN A 86 9.70 -9.21 4.08
N PHE A 87 10.29 -8.20 4.72
CA PHE A 87 10.63 -8.27 6.13
C PHE A 87 9.41 -8.27 7.06
N THR A 88 8.31 -7.65 6.61
CA THR A 88 7.02 -7.71 7.31
C THR A 88 6.44 -9.11 7.16
N GLU A 89 6.46 -9.69 5.96
CA GLU A 89 5.97 -11.04 5.72
C GLU A 89 6.72 -12.08 6.56
N MET A 90 8.05 -12.07 6.56
CA MET A 90 8.82 -13.01 7.39
C MET A 90 8.38 -12.91 8.86
N LYS A 91 8.42 -11.70 9.46
CA LYS A 91 8.06 -11.51 10.87
C LYS A 91 6.60 -11.86 11.18
N TRP A 92 5.69 -11.53 10.28
CA TRP A 92 4.27 -11.76 10.49
C TRP A 92 3.88 -13.23 10.33
N THR A 93 4.55 -13.93 9.42
CA THR A 93 4.34 -15.37 9.20
C THR A 93 4.81 -16.18 10.40
N GLU A 94 5.91 -15.79 11.07
CA GLU A 94 6.34 -16.42 12.33
C GLU A 94 5.27 -16.30 13.44
N LEU A 95 4.43 -15.26 13.40
CA LEU A 95 3.31 -15.06 14.34
C LEU A 95 2.00 -15.70 13.85
N GLY A 96 2.04 -16.55 12.82
CA GLY A 96 0.86 -17.21 12.23
C GLY A 96 0.00 -16.30 11.35
N GLY A 97 0.44 -15.07 11.10
CA GLY A 97 -0.24 -14.12 10.24
C GLY A 97 0.12 -14.27 8.76
N LYS A 98 -0.67 -13.63 7.88
CA LYS A 98 -0.44 -13.64 6.43
C LYS A 98 -0.21 -12.24 5.87
N VAL A 99 0.66 -12.09 4.89
CA VAL A 99 0.73 -10.87 4.08
C VAL A 99 -0.07 -11.03 2.79
N VAL A 100 -0.91 -10.05 2.47
CA VAL A 100 -1.74 -10.03 1.27
C VAL A 100 -1.37 -8.82 0.42
N GLU A 101 -1.23 -9.03 -0.89
CA GLU A 101 -1.02 -7.95 -1.84
C GLU A 101 -2.27 -7.69 -2.68
N VAL A 102 -2.57 -6.41 -2.91
CA VAL A 102 -3.70 -5.95 -3.73
C VAL A 102 -3.22 -4.99 -4.81
N VAL A 103 -4.00 -4.81 -5.87
CA VAL A 103 -3.66 -3.88 -6.96
C VAL A 103 -3.56 -2.45 -6.41
N ALA A 104 -2.45 -1.76 -6.67
CA ALA A 104 -2.20 -0.38 -6.22
C ALA A 104 -3.01 0.69 -6.96
N ALA A 105 -3.50 0.36 -8.16
CA ALA A 105 -4.17 1.33 -9.02
C ALA A 105 -5.40 1.95 -8.31
N TYR A 106 -5.49 3.28 -8.34
CA TYR A 106 -6.61 4.07 -7.82
C TYR A 106 -6.84 4.01 -6.30
N THR A 107 -6.01 3.30 -5.51
CA THR A 107 -6.16 3.21 -4.04
C THR A 107 -6.18 4.58 -3.37
N SER A 108 -5.30 5.48 -3.79
CA SER A 108 -5.18 6.85 -3.27
C SER A 108 -5.92 7.90 -4.10
N LYS A 109 -6.49 7.52 -5.25
CA LYS A 109 -7.22 8.42 -6.16
C LYS A 109 -8.72 8.48 -5.84
N LEU A 110 -9.28 7.38 -5.35
CA LEU A 110 -10.69 7.30 -4.98
C LEU A 110 -10.88 7.58 -3.49
N ALA A 111 -11.95 8.29 -3.16
CA ALA A 111 -12.38 8.54 -1.80
C ALA A 111 -12.87 7.24 -1.17
N TYR A 112 -12.42 6.93 0.05
CA TYR A 112 -12.80 5.70 0.73
C TYR A 112 -14.30 5.60 1.01
N ASP A 113 -14.99 6.74 1.11
CA ASP A 113 -16.42 6.84 1.36
C ASP A 113 -17.27 6.69 0.09
N GLY A 114 -16.64 6.48 -1.08
CA GLY A 114 -17.33 6.29 -2.34
C GLY A 114 -17.78 7.59 -3.02
N SER A 115 -17.45 8.76 -2.48
CA SER A 115 -17.85 10.05 -3.04
C SER A 115 -17.22 10.39 -4.39
N GLY A 116 -16.15 9.68 -4.79
CA GLY A 116 -15.56 9.79 -6.14
C GLY A 116 -14.05 10.03 -6.13
N THR A 117 -13.54 10.77 -7.12
CA THR A 117 -12.10 11.06 -7.22
C THR A 117 -11.69 12.21 -6.30
N VAL A 118 -10.65 12.00 -5.50
CA VAL A 118 -10.13 13.02 -4.57
C VAL A 118 -9.20 14.00 -5.29
N LYS A 119 -9.19 15.24 -4.82
CA LYS A 119 -8.23 16.28 -5.23
C LYS A 119 -7.15 16.43 -4.16
N ARG A 120 -5.90 16.06 -4.47
CA ARG A 120 -4.75 16.29 -3.58
C ARG A 120 -4.48 17.79 -3.45
N ASP A 121 -4.16 18.23 -2.23
CA ASP A 121 -3.75 19.61 -1.98
C ASP A 121 -2.35 19.84 -2.56
N SER A 122 -2.20 20.92 -3.34
CA SER A 122 -0.96 21.21 -4.06
C SER A 122 0.16 21.76 -3.18
N LYS A 123 -0.19 22.31 -2.01
CA LYS A 123 0.76 22.81 -1.01
C LYS A 123 1.08 21.73 0.02
N ASN A 124 0.09 20.92 0.40
CA ASN A 124 0.25 19.84 1.36
C ASN A 124 -0.27 18.49 0.83
N TYR A 125 0.62 17.73 0.18
CA TYR A 125 0.28 16.43 -0.42
C TYR A 125 -0.25 15.38 0.56
N THR A 126 -0.11 15.57 1.87
CA THR A 126 -0.71 14.69 2.90
C THR A 126 -2.23 14.83 2.97
N LEU A 127 -2.79 15.93 2.46
CA LEU A 127 -4.23 16.22 2.47
C LEU A 127 -4.85 16.01 1.09
N ALA A 128 -6.12 15.60 1.10
CA ALA A 128 -6.97 15.57 -0.08
C ALA A 128 -8.38 16.04 0.26
N THR A 129 -9.03 16.69 -0.71
CA THR A 129 -10.43 17.09 -0.64
C THR A 129 -11.25 16.13 -1.48
N PHE A 130 -12.28 15.56 -0.85
CA PHE A 130 -13.21 14.64 -1.49
C PHE A 130 -14.29 15.44 -2.22
N PRO A 131 -15.01 14.85 -3.19
CA PRO A 131 -16.16 15.50 -3.83
C PRO A 131 -17.26 15.94 -2.85
N SER A 132 -17.36 15.27 -1.70
CA SER A 132 -18.26 15.64 -0.58
C SER A 132 -17.79 16.88 0.21
N ALA A 133 -16.80 17.63 -0.26
CA ALA A 133 -16.10 18.72 0.43
C ALA A 133 -15.32 18.32 1.69
N LYS A 134 -15.33 17.04 2.08
CA LYS A 134 -14.53 16.50 3.18
C LYS A 134 -13.04 16.66 2.89
N ARG A 135 -12.28 17.27 3.81
CA ARG A 135 -10.81 17.24 3.82
C ARG A 135 -10.33 16.07 4.66
N PHE A 136 -9.38 15.30 4.14
CA PHE A 136 -8.92 14.08 4.79
C PHE A 136 -7.45 13.77 4.51
N ASN A 137 -6.82 12.97 5.37
CA ASN A 137 -5.47 12.50 5.13
C ASN A 137 -5.46 11.49 3.96
N ALA A 138 -4.64 11.77 2.96
CA ALA A 138 -4.70 11.09 1.69
C ALA A 138 -3.96 9.74 1.71
N ASP A 139 -3.03 9.54 2.64
CA ASP A 139 -2.36 8.27 2.87
C ASP A 139 -3.27 7.33 3.68
N LEU A 140 -4.00 7.86 4.67
CA LEU A 140 -5.03 7.14 5.40
C LEU A 140 -6.20 6.72 4.49
N ASN A 141 -6.63 7.60 3.58
CA ASN A 141 -7.59 7.25 2.52
C ASN A 141 -7.09 6.06 1.68
N GLY A 142 -5.82 6.10 1.26
CA GLY A 142 -5.18 5.01 0.52
C GLY A 142 -5.13 3.71 1.33
N ALA A 143 -4.75 3.79 2.60
CA ALA A 143 -4.67 2.66 3.51
C ALA A 143 -6.05 1.99 3.73
N TYR A 144 -7.11 2.78 3.88
CA TYR A 144 -8.48 2.25 3.98
C TYR A 144 -8.90 1.50 2.73
N ASN A 145 -8.61 2.02 1.55
CA ASN A 145 -8.94 1.35 0.29
C ASN A 145 -8.10 0.08 0.07
N ILE A 146 -6.81 0.09 0.47
CA ILE A 146 -5.95 -1.10 0.45
C ILE A 146 -6.52 -2.18 1.37
N GLY A 147 -6.84 -1.82 2.61
CA GLY A 147 -7.45 -2.73 3.58
C GLY A 147 -8.77 -3.32 3.08
N ALA A 148 -9.64 -2.48 2.50
CA ALA A 148 -10.90 -2.92 1.92
C ALA A 148 -10.72 -3.98 0.84
N ARG A 149 -9.79 -3.76 -0.09
CA ARG A 149 -9.45 -4.73 -1.13
C ARG A 149 -8.88 -6.03 -0.54
N GLY A 150 -8.09 -5.93 0.52
CA GLY A 150 -7.55 -7.10 1.23
C GLY A 150 -8.66 -7.96 1.83
N VAL A 151 -9.62 -7.34 2.51
CA VAL A 151 -10.80 -8.03 3.05
C VAL A 151 -11.58 -8.71 1.93
N LEU A 152 -11.87 -8.00 0.83
CA LEU A 152 -12.57 -8.59 -0.32
C LEU A 152 -11.83 -9.79 -0.91
N LYS A 153 -10.49 -9.69 -1.04
CA LYS A 153 -9.65 -10.77 -1.55
C LYS A 153 -9.63 -12.00 -0.63
N LEU A 154 -9.73 -11.81 0.67
CA LEU A 154 -9.78 -12.90 1.65
C LEU A 154 -11.16 -13.56 1.73
N VAL A 155 -12.23 -12.76 1.75
CA VAL A 155 -13.61 -13.24 1.91
C VAL A 155 -14.17 -13.86 0.63
N ARG A 156 -13.87 -13.29 -0.54
CA ARG A 156 -14.49 -13.70 -1.82
C ARG A 156 -13.72 -14.77 -2.57
N ARG A 157 -12.84 -15.52 -1.91
CA ARG A 157 -12.02 -16.58 -2.53
C ARG A 157 -12.85 -17.74 -3.13
N ASN A 158 -14.16 -17.78 -2.88
CA ASN A 158 -15.11 -18.75 -3.44
C ASN A 158 -15.95 -18.24 -4.63
N ASP A 159 -15.91 -16.95 -4.96
CA ASP A 159 -16.67 -16.41 -6.09
C ASP A 159 -15.73 -16.16 -7.26
N ASN A 160 -15.70 -17.11 -8.21
CA ASN A 160 -14.93 -17.08 -9.46
C ASN A 160 -14.60 -15.66 -9.97
N GLU A 161 -13.32 -15.42 -10.26
CA GLU A 161 -12.73 -14.20 -10.85
C GLU A 161 -13.29 -13.83 -12.26
N GLY A 162 -14.43 -14.39 -12.66
CA GLY A 162 -14.95 -14.38 -14.03
C GLY A 162 -16.23 -13.57 -14.29
N ARG A 163 -16.70 -12.70 -13.38
CA ARG A 163 -17.89 -11.86 -13.69
C ARG A 163 -17.51 -10.41 -13.96
N SER A 164 -17.06 -10.18 -15.19
CA SER A 164 -17.26 -8.91 -15.88
C SER A 164 -18.75 -8.59 -15.90
N SER A 165 -19.22 -7.71 -15.03
CA SER A 165 -20.58 -7.18 -15.11
C SER A 165 -20.60 -6.10 -16.20
N LYS A 166 -21.31 -6.37 -17.30
CA LYS A 166 -21.55 -5.47 -18.45
C LYS A 166 -22.31 -4.16 -18.10
N ARG A 167 -22.55 -3.89 -16.82
CA ARG A 167 -23.18 -2.67 -16.32
C ARG A 167 -22.49 -2.27 -15.01
N SER A 168 -21.84 -1.11 -14.98
CA SER A 168 -22.12 -0.09 -13.96
C SER A 168 -21.19 1.11 -14.12
N ARG A 169 -21.70 2.26 -13.69
CA ARG A 169 -20.97 3.51 -13.40
C ARG A 169 -19.90 3.34 -12.29
N ARG A 170 -19.57 2.12 -11.87
CA ARG A 170 -18.64 1.84 -10.77
C ARG A 170 -17.27 1.46 -11.31
N PRO A 171 -16.19 1.88 -10.64
CA PRO A 171 -14.85 1.47 -11.02
C PRO A 171 -14.72 -0.06 -10.97
N PRO A 172 -13.85 -0.66 -11.81
CA PRO A 172 -13.53 -2.09 -11.80
C PRO A 172 -13.46 -2.68 -10.40
N ARG A 173 -13.85 -3.94 -10.21
CA ARG A 173 -13.85 -4.61 -8.89
C ARG A 173 -12.47 -4.62 -8.22
N SER A 174 -11.40 -4.65 -9.02
CA SER A 174 -10.02 -4.47 -8.56
C SER A 174 -9.75 -3.11 -7.90
N TRP A 175 -10.68 -2.15 -8.04
CA TRP A 175 -10.60 -0.78 -7.57
C TRP A 175 -11.53 -0.46 -6.40
N ALA A 176 -12.01 -1.49 -5.69
CA ALA A 176 -12.88 -1.33 -4.53
C ALA A 176 -12.31 -0.34 -3.48
N CYS A 177 -13.23 0.33 -2.79
CA CYS A 177 -13.00 1.29 -1.73
C CYS A 177 -13.63 0.81 -0.41
N LEU A 178 -13.36 1.49 0.71
CA LEU A 178 -13.90 1.09 2.01
C LEU A 178 -15.44 1.03 2.05
N CYS A 179 -16.12 1.96 1.38
CA CYS A 179 -17.58 1.98 1.27
C CYS A 179 -18.19 0.69 0.73
N ASP A 180 -17.46 -0.04 -0.13
CA ASP A 180 -17.94 -1.30 -0.72
C ASP A 180 -18.08 -2.40 0.33
N LEU A 181 -17.32 -2.33 1.44
CA LEU A 181 -17.50 -3.23 2.58
C LEU A 181 -18.75 -2.92 3.40
N TRP A 182 -19.16 -1.64 3.48
CA TRP A 182 -20.37 -1.24 4.20
C TRP A 182 -21.62 -1.77 3.52
N THR A 183 -21.68 -1.68 2.18
CA THR A 183 -22.83 -2.15 1.40
C THR A 183 -23.02 -3.67 1.48
N LEU A 184 -21.94 -4.46 1.63
CA LEU A 184 -22.04 -5.92 1.80
C LEU A 184 -22.73 -6.35 3.08
N ARG A 185 -22.78 -5.48 4.10
CA ARG A 185 -23.46 -5.77 5.36
C ARG A 185 -24.97 -5.55 5.25
N SER A 186 -25.41 -4.58 4.44
CA SER A 186 -26.84 -4.31 4.21
C SER A 186 -27.56 -5.40 3.43
N SER A 187 -26.89 -6.13 2.52
CA SER A 187 -27.56 -7.19 1.73
C SER A 187 -27.81 -8.49 2.50
N ARG A 188 -27.43 -8.58 3.78
CA ARG A 188 -27.82 -9.67 4.69
C ARG A 188 -28.97 -9.29 5.63
N LEU A 189 -29.53 -8.09 5.49
CA LEU A 189 -30.66 -7.57 6.27
C LEU A 189 -31.87 -7.24 5.38
N ALA A 190 -31.91 -7.77 4.16
CA ALA A 190 -33.04 -7.70 3.24
C ALA A 190 -33.44 -9.10 2.81
#